data_AF-A0A424Z273-F1
#
_entry.id   AF-A0A424Z273-F1
#
_cell.length_a   1.000
_cell.length_b   1.000
_cell.length_c   1.000
_cell.angle_alpha   90.00
_cell.angle_beta   90.00
_cell.angle_gamma   90.00
#
_symmetry.space_group_name_H-M   'P 1'
#
loop_
_entity.id
_entity.type
_entity.pdbx_description
1 polymer ?
#
loop_
_entity_poly.entity_id
_entity_poly.type
_entity_poly.pdbx_seq_one_letter_code
_entity_poly.pdbx_strand_id
1 'polypeptide(L)'
;MNKNEEKTLRVKYLRNLEKFFNAATCALKKENFDPCKFKERMLKNTKFFKKNTAVNLNSDYAKKLEFFVHSCLDFSKEKNELLNLANALDKQKRQSEKKEKHKNYLLKDYE
;
A
#
# COMPACT_ATOMS: atom_id res chain seq x y z
N MET A 1 7.31 0.50 25.52
CA MET A 1 6.24 0.73 24.54
C MET A 1 5.18 -0.31 24.79
N ASN A 2 3.92 0.09 24.99
CA ASN A 2 2.88 -0.87 25.35
C ASN A 2 2.44 -1.65 24.09
N LYS A 3 2.12 -2.94 24.19
CA LYS A 3 1.75 -3.78 23.01
C LYS A 3 0.61 -3.18 22.18
N ASN A 4 -0.30 -2.44 22.81
CA ASN A 4 -1.40 -1.75 22.13
C ASN A 4 -0.97 -0.48 21.37
N GLU A 5 0.06 0.22 21.86
CA GLU A 5 0.61 1.41 21.19
C GLU A 5 1.35 1.01 19.91
N GLU A 6 2.15 -0.06 19.96
CA GLU A 6 2.83 -0.64 18.79
C GLU A 6 1.85 -1.07 17.70
N LYS A 7 0.78 -1.77 18.08
CA LYS A 7 -0.31 -2.14 17.17
C LYS A 7 -0.96 -0.91 16.54
N THR A 8 -1.25 0.11 17.34
CA THR A 8 -1.89 1.34 16.86
C THR A 8 -1.00 2.09 15.86
N LEU A 9 0.29 2.21 16.16
CA LEU A 9 1.27 2.84 15.28
C LEU A 9 1.41 2.06 13.97
N ARG A 10 1.41 0.73 14.05
CA ARG A 10 1.44 -0.13 12.87
C ARG A 10 0.22 0.01 11.97
N VAL A 11 -0.99 0.06 12.55
CA VAL A 11 -2.22 0.29 11.78
C VAL A 11 -2.21 1.69 11.15
N LYS A 12 -1.75 2.72 11.88
CA LYS A 12 -1.60 4.08 11.33
C LYS A 12 -0.61 4.11 10.16
N TYR A 13 0.54 3.47 10.31
CA TYR A 13 1.56 3.38 9.26
C TYR A 13 1.02 2.67 8.01
N LEU A 14 0.36 1.52 8.19
CA LEU A 14 -0.25 0.78 7.08
C LEU A 14 -1.33 1.61 6.36
N ARG A 15 -2.17 2.34 7.10
CA ARG A 15 -3.17 3.25 6.51
C ARG A 15 -2.52 4.36 5.69
N ASN A 16 -1.36 4.88 6.14
CA ASN A 16 -0.63 5.90 5.38
C ASN A 16 0.00 5.33 4.11
N LEU A 17 0.54 4.10 4.17
CA LEU A 17 1.00 3.37 2.99
C LEU A 17 -0.14 3.17 1.97
N GLU A 18 -1.31 2.71 2.41
CA GLU A 18 -2.47 2.52 1.53
C GLU A 18 -2.98 3.85 0.94
N LYS A 19 -3.00 4.93 1.72
CA LYS A 19 -3.35 6.27 1.22
C LYS A 19 -2.39 6.74 0.12
N PHE A 20 -1.09 6.56 0.34
CA PHE A 20 -0.08 6.87 -0.67
C PHE A 20 -0.28 6.02 -1.92
N PHE A 21 -0.43 4.70 -1.75
CA PHE A 21 -0.65 3.74 -2.82
C PHE A 21 -1.84 4.11 -3.71
N ASN A 22 -2.98 4.42 -3.10
CA ASN A 22 -4.18 4.84 -3.85
C ASN A 22 -3.92 6.14 -4.62
N ALA A 23 -3.28 7.14 -3.99
CA ALA A 23 -2.97 8.40 -4.65
C ALA A 23 -1.98 8.24 -5.82
N ALA A 24 -0.99 7.37 -5.67
CA ALA A 24 0.00 7.05 -6.71
C ALA A 24 -0.65 6.28 -7.85
N THR A 25 -1.41 5.23 -7.56
CA THR A 25 -2.11 4.42 -8.57
C THR A 25 -3.10 5.26 -9.38
N CYS A 26 -3.89 6.11 -8.72
CA CYS A 26 -4.77 7.04 -9.42
C CYS A 26 -4.01 8.02 -10.32
N ALA A 27 -2.82 8.47 -9.91
CA ALA A 27 -2.01 9.35 -10.74
C ALA A 27 -1.39 8.61 -11.94
N LEU A 28 -0.89 7.39 -11.75
CA LEU A 28 -0.33 6.54 -12.82
C LEU A 28 -1.37 6.16 -13.88
N LYS A 29 -2.62 5.93 -13.47
CA LYS A 29 -3.72 5.54 -14.35
C LYS A 29 -4.40 6.72 -15.07
N LYS A 30 -3.98 7.97 -14.84
CA LYS A 30 -4.49 9.12 -15.59
C LYS A 30 -4.06 9.03 -17.05
N GLU A 31 -4.98 9.38 -17.95
CA GLU A 31 -4.72 9.50 -19.39
C GLU A 31 -3.68 10.59 -19.68
N ASN A 32 -3.84 11.77 -19.04
CA ASN A 32 -2.86 12.87 -19.10
C ASN A 32 -1.76 12.71 -18.04
N PHE A 33 -1.06 11.57 -18.05
CA PHE A 33 0.03 11.31 -17.11
C PHE A 33 1.21 12.26 -17.38
N ASP A 34 1.53 13.08 -16.38
CA ASP A 34 2.66 13.99 -16.39
C ASP A 34 3.69 13.51 -15.35
N PRO A 35 4.87 13.03 -15.78
CA PRO A 35 5.91 12.55 -14.87
C PRO A 35 6.36 13.62 -13.86
N CYS A 36 6.46 14.89 -14.25
CA CYS A 36 6.89 15.97 -13.36
C CYS A 36 5.84 16.20 -12.25
N LYS A 37 4.56 16.31 -12.62
CA LYS A 37 3.47 16.45 -11.64
C LYS A 37 3.33 15.21 -10.75
N PHE A 38 3.61 14.03 -11.30
CA PHE A 38 3.63 12.79 -10.52
C PHE A 38 4.70 12.86 -9.43
N LYS A 39 5.95 13.22 -9.79
CA LYS A 39 7.06 13.36 -8.83
C LYS A 39 6.74 14.35 -7.72
N GLU A 40 6.23 15.53 -8.06
CA GLU A 40 5.82 16.53 -7.07
C GLU A 40 4.74 16.00 -6.11
N ARG A 41 3.76 15.27 -6.65
CA ARG A 41 2.69 14.67 -5.85
C ARG A 41 3.24 13.57 -4.92
N MET A 42 4.15 12.73 -5.41
CA MET A 42 4.77 11.67 -4.59
C MET A 42 5.58 12.29 -3.44
N LEU A 43 6.39 13.31 -3.73
CA LEU A 43 7.14 14.07 -2.73
C LEU A 43 6.21 14.71 -1.69
N LYS A 44 5.10 15.34 -2.11
CA LYS A 44 4.10 15.89 -1.17
C LYS A 44 3.48 14.81 -0.29
N ASN A 45 3.22 13.63 -0.84
CA ASN A 45 2.63 12.51 -0.11
C ASN A 45 3.61 11.86 0.88
N THR A 46 4.93 12.03 0.74
CA THR A 46 5.91 11.56 1.75
C THR A 46 5.67 12.14 3.14
N LYS A 47 5.00 13.31 3.22
CA LYS A 47 4.60 13.95 4.47
C LYS A 47 3.73 13.06 5.36
N PHE A 48 3.02 12.07 4.79
CA PHE A 48 2.26 11.08 5.57
C PHE A 48 3.15 10.23 6.48
N PHE A 49 4.44 10.09 6.14
CA PHE A 49 5.39 9.27 6.87
C PHE A 49 6.27 10.07 7.83
N LYS A 50 6.38 11.41 7.68
CA LYS A 50 7.24 12.27 8.53
C LYS A 50 6.99 12.18 10.04
N LYS A 51 5.77 11.82 10.46
CA LYS A 51 5.39 11.70 11.89
C LYS A 51 5.28 10.26 12.39
N ASN A 52 5.48 9.26 11.53
CA ASN A 52 5.29 7.87 11.89
C ASN A 52 6.63 7.14 11.78
N THR A 53 7.12 6.64 12.92
CA THR A 53 8.29 5.76 12.97
C THR A 53 8.09 4.57 12.05
N ALA A 54 9.13 4.20 11.31
CA ALA A 54 9.16 2.94 10.58
C ALA A 54 8.85 1.80 11.57
N VAL A 55 7.82 1.04 11.27
CA VAL A 55 7.29 -0.01 12.16
C VAL A 55 7.41 -1.34 11.46
N ASN A 56 7.71 -2.38 12.23
CA ASN A 56 7.98 -3.69 11.66
C ASN A 56 6.74 -4.26 10.97
N LEU A 57 6.87 -4.53 9.66
CA LEU A 57 5.79 -5.03 8.81
C LEU A 57 5.86 -6.56 8.75
N ASN A 58 4.95 -7.26 9.44
CA ASN A 58 4.95 -8.73 9.45
C ASN A 58 4.14 -9.34 8.29
N SER A 59 3.38 -8.55 7.53
CA SER A 59 2.59 -9.06 6.41
C SER A 59 3.33 -8.82 5.09
N ASP A 60 3.36 -9.83 4.22
CA ASP A 60 3.90 -9.74 2.87
C ASP A 60 3.27 -8.59 2.06
N TYR A 61 1.96 -8.39 2.21
CA TYR A 61 1.25 -7.27 1.56
C TYR A 61 1.78 -5.91 2.02
N ALA A 62 2.01 -5.76 3.32
CA ALA A 62 2.52 -4.51 3.87
C ALA A 62 3.95 -4.22 3.39
N LYS A 63 4.82 -5.24 3.34
CA LYS A 63 6.18 -5.10 2.80
C LYS A 63 6.17 -4.70 1.33
N LYS A 64 5.30 -5.30 0.52
CA LYS A 64 5.13 -4.94 -0.90
C LYS A 64 4.57 -3.53 -1.08
N LEU A 65 3.67 -3.09 -0.21
CA LEU A 65 3.18 -1.70 -0.18
C LEU A 65 4.33 -0.72 0.08
N GLU A 66 5.16 -0.98 1.09
CA GLU A 66 6.33 -0.17 1.40
C GLU A 66 7.31 -0.13 0.22
N PHE A 67 7.60 -1.29 -0.37
CA PHE A 67 8.44 -1.39 -1.57
C PHE A 67 7.90 -0.56 -2.74
N PHE A 68 6.58 -0.61 -2.98
CA PHE A 68 5.95 0.21 -4.01
C PHE A 68 6.09 1.72 -3.73
N VAL A 69 5.90 2.14 -2.48
CA VAL A 69 6.10 3.54 -2.08
C VAL A 69 7.54 3.97 -2.33
N HIS A 70 8.52 3.16 -1.94
CA HIS A 70 9.93 3.43 -2.24
C HIS A 70 10.19 3.49 -3.75
N SER A 71 9.61 2.58 -4.53
CA SER A 71 9.72 2.59 -6.00
C SER A 71 9.13 3.86 -6.63
N CYS A 72 8.03 4.39 -6.07
CA CYS A 72 7.42 5.64 -6.53
C CYS A 72 8.26 6.90 -6.18
N LEU A 73 9.11 6.79 -5.16
CA LEU A 73 10.06 7.83 -4.77
C LEU A 73 11.42 7.66 -5.47
N ASP A 74 11.68 6.47 -6.00
CA ASP A 74 12.77 6.19 -6.90
C ASP A 74 12.41 6.68 -8.32
N PHE A 75 12.79 7.93 -8.59
CA PHE A 75 12.50 8.60 -9.85
C PHE A 75 13.22 8.02 -11.07
N SER A 76 14.03 6.96 -10.89
CA SER A 76 14.61 6.17 -11.98
C SER A 76 13.61 5.18 -12.58
N LYS A 77 12.54 4.83 -11.85
CA LYS A 77 11.57 3.82 -12.26
C LYS A 77 10.59 4.33 -13.31
N GLU A 78 10.34 3.51 -14.31
CA GLU A 78 9.40 3.85 -15.38
C GLU A 78 7.94 3.68 -14.93
N LYS A 79 7.04 4.44 -15.57
CA LYS A 79 5.59 4.38 -15.32
C LYS A 79 5.06 2.94 -15.39
N ASN A 80 5.51 2.16 -16.38
CA ASN A 80 5.05 0.78 -16.57
C ASN A 80 5.49 -0.15 -15.44
N GLU A 81 6.73 -0.02 -14.94
CA GLU A 81 7.19 -0.79 -13.78
C GLU A 81 6.32 -0.49 -12.55
N LEU A 82 6.05 0.78 -12.29
CA LEU A 82 5.19 1.20 -11.17
C LEU A 82 3.76 0.68 -11.34
N LEU A 83 3.20 0.74 -12.55
CA LEU A 83 1.86 0.24 -12.81
C LEU A 83 1.77 -1.28 -12.63
N ASN A 84 2.80 -2.02 -13.03
CA ASN A 84 2.89 -3.47 -12.83
C ASN A 84 2.92 -3.83 -11.34
N LEU A 85 3.73 -3.12 -10.55
CA LEU A 85 3.76 -3.28 -9.09
C LEU A 85 2.40 -2.96 -8.47
N ALA A 86 1.72 -1.90 -8.93
CA ALA A 86 0.40 -1.53 -8.44
C ALA A 86 -0.66 -2.59 -8.74
N ASN A 87 -0.66 -3.14 -9.96
CA ASN A 87 -1.57 -4.21 -10.36
C ASN A 87 -1.30 -5.52 -9.60
N ALA A 88 -0.04 -5.85 -9.34
CA ALA A 88 0.33 -7.01 -8.53
C ALA A 88 -0.19 -6.88 -7.09
N LEU A 89 -0.08 -5.70 -6.49
CA LEU A 89 -0.62 -5.40 -5.16
C LEU A 89 -2.16 -5.51 -5.11
N ASP A 90 -2.86 -4.96 -6.10
CA ASP A 90 -4.33 -5.04 -6.20
C ASP A 90 -4.79 -6.50 -6.32
N LYS A 91 -4.11 -7.30 -7.15
CA LYS A 91 -4.35 -8.74 -7.30
C LYS A 91 -4.16 -9.49 -5.97
N GLN A 92 -3.07 -9.22 -5.26
CA GLN A 92 -2.78 -9.85 -3.97
C GLN A 92 -3.83 -9.50 -2.91
N LYS A 93 -4.27 -8.24 -2.86
CA LYS A 93 -5.34 -7.80 -1.96
C LYS A 93 -6.63 -8.59 -2.21
N ARG A 94 -7.07 -8.67 -3.48
CA ARG A 94 -8.27 -9.44 -3.87
C ARG A 94 -8.17 -10.94 -3.57
N GLN A 95 -6.98 -11.54 -3.76
CA GLN A 95 -6.78 -12.96 -3.42
C GLN A 95 -6.89 -13.23 -1.92
N SER A 96 -6.39 -12.30 -1.11
CA SER A 96 -6.45 -12.39 0.36
C SER A 96 -7.91 -12.34 0.84
N GLU A 97 -8.72 -11.44 0.27
CA GLU A 97 -10.15 -11.29 0.58
C GLU A 97 -10.99 -12.53 0.18
N LYS A 98 -10.67 -13.17 -0.95
CA LYS A 98 -11.36 -14.40 -1.38
C LYS A 98 -11.13 -15.57 -0.43
N LYS A 99 -9.90 -15.74 0.08
CA LYS A 99 -9.57 -16.80 1.05
C LYS A 99 -10.31 -16.62 2.37
N GLU A 100 -10.55 -15.39 2.80
CA GLU A 100 -11.28 -15.08 4.03
C GLU A 100 -12.77 -15.47 3.93
N LYS A 101 -13.40 -15.25 2.77
CA LYS A 101 -14.81 -15.64 2.54
C LYS A 101 -15.06 -17.15 2.61
N HIS A 102 -14.10 -17.98 2.17
CA HIS A 102 -14.24 -19.44 2.25
C HIS A 102 -14.10 -20.00 3.67
N LYS A 103 -13.54 -19.25 4.62
CA LYS A 103 -13.52 -19.64 6.04
C LYS A 103 -14.86 -19.41 6.73
N ASN A 104 -15.57 -18.33 6.37
CA ASN A 104 -16.88 -18.03 6.95
C ASN A 104 -17.99 -18.98 6.50
N TYR A 105 -17.86 -19.61 5.33
CA TYR A 105 -18.80 -20.66 4.91
C TYR A 105 -18.60 -21.95 5.72
N LEU A 106 -17.35 -22.37 5.94
CA LEU A 106 -17.04 -23.60 6.68
C LEU A 106 -17.47 -23.58 8.16
N LEU A 107 -17.64 -22.38 8.74
CA LEU A 107 -18.08 -22.19 10.12
C LEU A 107 -19.61 -22.13 10.27
N LYS A 108 -20.37 -22.02 9.17
CA LYS A 108 -21.83 -21.92 9.20
C LYS A 108 -22.56 -23.27 9.09
N ASP A 109 -21.85 -24.34 8.79
CA ASP A 109 -22.41 -25.68 8.65
C ASP A 109 -22.37 -26.49 9.97
N TYR A 110 -22.14 -25.85 11.12
CA TYR A 110 -22.05 -26.46 12.45
C TYR A 110 -22.84 -25.70 13.54
N GLU A 111 -24.00 -25.11 13.18
CA GLU A 111 -25.01 -24.65 14.16
C GLU A 111 -26.35 -25.38 13.96
#